data_AF-A0A967M6A9-F1
#
_entry.id   AF-A0A967M6A9-F1
#
_cell.length_a   1.000
_cell.length_b   1.000
_cell.length_c   1.000
_cell.angle_alpha   90.00
_cell.angle_beta   90.00
_cell.angle_gamma   90.00
#
_symmetry.space_group_name_H-M   'P 1'
#
loop_
_entity.id
_entity.type
_entity.pdbx_description
1 polymer ?
#
loop_
_entity_poly.entity_id
_entity_poly.type
_entity_poly.pdbx_seq_one_letter_code
_entity_poly.pdbx_strand_id
1 'polypeptide(L)' 'DTVVLRTFSKVYGLAGMRVGWGLTPPAIGAEMRKVQNPGSIPITSLAAAAAAMRDQAHMARVRD' A
#
# COMPACT_ATOMS: atom_id res chain seq x y z
N ASP A 1 0.25 2.18 21.64
CA ASP A 1 0.65 2.36 20.23
C ASP A 1 -0.32 1.70 19.27
N THR A 2 -0.53 2.31 18.10
CA THR A 2 -1.49 1.84 17.08
C THR A 2 -0.82 1.83 15.71
N VAL A 3 -1.05 0.77 14.94
CA VAL A 3 -0.57 0.64 13.56
C VAL A 3 -1.78 0.58 12.63
N VAL A 4 -1.72 1.33 11.53
CA VAL A 4 -2.74 1.28 10.47
C VAL A 4 -2.13 0.58 9.26
N LEU A 5 -2.85 -0.40 8.73
CA LEU A 5 -2.48 -1.10 7.50
C LEU A 5 -3.56 -0.87 6.44
N ARG A 6 -3.15 -0.61 5.21
CA ARG A 6 -4.02 -0.45 4.05
C ARG A 6 -3.48 -1.22 2.86
N THR A 7 -4.36 -1.62 1.97
CA THR A 7 -4.04 -2.48 0.81
C THR A 7 -4.65 -1.94 -0.47
N PHE A 8 -3.95 -2.15 -1.59
CA PHE A 8 -4.48 -1.92 -2.93
C PHE A 8 -5.26 -3.11 -3.49
N SER A 9 -5.40 -4.20 -2.72
CA SER A 9 -6.02 -5.44 -3.21
C SER A 9 -7.54 -5.40 -3.34
N LYS A 10 -8.19 -4.32 -2.88
CA LYS A 10 -9.65 -4.24 -2.70
C LYS A 10 -10.25 -3.22 -3.65
N VAL A 11 -10.73 -2.10 -3.12
CA VAL A 11 -11.36 -0.99 -3.86
C VAL A 11 -10.50 -0.46 -5.02
N TYR A 12 -9.17 -0.58 -4.91
CA TYR A 12 -8.23 -0.21 -5.97
C TYR A 12 -8.06 -1.26 -7.09
N GLY A 13 -8.65 -2.45 -6.96
CA GLY A 13 -8.60 -3.50 -7.99
C GLY A 13 -7.25 -4.17 -8.22
N LEU A 14 -6.21 -3.87 -7.43
CA LEU A 14 -4.84 -4.35 -7.65
C LEU A 14 -4.49 -5.60 -6.83
N ALA A 15 -5.41 -6.56 -6.72
CA ALA A 15 -5.19 -7.78 -5.95
C ALA A 15 -3.95 -8.57 -6.41
N GLY A 16 -3.66 -8.61 -7.71
CA GLY A 16 -2.47 -9.29 -8.25
C GLY A 16 -1.15 -8.57 -7.98
N MET A 17 -1.16 -7.26 -7.72
CA MET A 17 0.07 -6.46 -7.60
C MET A 17 0.78 -6.59 -6.25
N ARG A 18 0.08 -7.13 -5.23
CA ARG A 18 0.63 -7.43 -3.89
C ARG A 18 1.31 -6.22 -3.23
N VAL A 19 0.66 -5.07 -3.32
CA VAL A 19 1.16 -3.80 -2.80
C VAL A 19 0.20 -3.24 -1.74
N GLY A 20 0.79 -2.63 -0.71
CA GLY A 20 0.09 -2.04 0.43
C GLY A 20 1.01 -1.08 1.17
N TRP A 21 0.47 -0.43 2.19
CA TRP A 21 1.24 0.50 3.03
C TRP A 21 0.77 0.43 4.48
N GLY A 22 1.63 0.90 5.38
CA GLY A 22 1.33 1.00 6.80
C GLY A 22 1.77 2.35 7.36
N LEU A 23 0.97 2.88 8.29
CA LEU A 23 1.35 4.01 9.14
C LEU A 23 1.64 3.47 10.53
N THR A 24 2.85 3.70 11.02
CA THR A 24 3.33 3.16 12.30
C THR A 24 3.99 4.26 13.13
N PRO A 25 3.99 4.15 14.47
CA PRO A 25 4.87 4.92 15.33
C PRO A 25 6.33 4.70 14.95
N PRO A 26 7.20 5.73 15.05
CA PRO A 26 8.59 5.64 14.59
C PRO A 26 9.36 4.44 15.16
N ALA A 27 9.17 4.14 16.45
CA ALA A 27 9.81 3.01 17.12
C ALA A 27 9.40 1.66 16.49
N ILE A 28 8.12 1.45 16.23
CA ILE A 28 7.61 0.23 15.59
C ILE A 28 8.11 0.13 14.15
N GLY A 29 8.05 1.23 13.39
CA GLY A 29 8.54 1.26 12.01
C GLY A 29 10.04 0.96 11.88
N ALA A 30 10.84 1.38 12.87
CA ALA A 30 12.27 1.08 12.91
C ALA A 30 12.52 -0.42 13.08
N GLU A 31 11.78 -1.10 13.98
CA GLU A 31 11.88 -2.55 14.15
C GLU A 31 11.40 -3.31 12.91
N MET A 32 10.29 -2.90 12.29
CA MET A 32 9.79 -3.54 11.06
C MET A 32 10.81 -3.47 9.90
N ARG A 33 11.53 -2.35 9.75
CA ARG A 33 12.54 -2.19 8.68
C ARG A 33 13.72 -3.15 8.82
N LYS A 34 14.06 -3.60 10.04
CA LYS A 34 15.16 -4.56 10.26
C LYS A 34 14.88 -5.93 9.64
N VAL A 35 13.62 -6.34 9.61
CA VAL A 35 13.17 -7.64 9.07
C VAL A 35 12.59 -7.53 7.66
N GLN A 36 12.49 -6.31 7.11
CA GLN A 36 11.95 -6.10 5.78
C GLN A 36 12.97 -6.46 4.71
N ASN A 37 12.59 -7.36 3.79
CA ASN A 37 13.42 -7.70 2.64
C ASN A 37 13.61 -6.49 1.71
N PRO A 38 14.85 -6.10 1.39
CA PRO A 38 15.12 -5.08 0.38
C PRO A 38 14.50 -5.46 -0.96
N GLY A 39 13.85 -4.50 -1.63
CA GLY A 39 13.29 -4.73 -2.97
C GLY A 39 12.12 -5.73 -3.04
N SER A 40 11.41 -5.96 -1.93
CA SER A 40 10.32 -6.94 -1.85
C SER A 40 9.08 -6.65 -2.71
N ILE A 41 9.01 -5.48 -3.35
CA ILE A 41 7.87 -5.07 -4.18
C ILE A 41 8.36 -4.80 -5.61
N PRO A 42 7.78 -5.44 -6.64
CA PRO A 42 8.09 -5.16 -8.04
C PRO A 42 7.85 -3.69 -8.41
N ILE A 43 8.69 -3.14 -9.30
CA ILE A 43 8.55 -1.76 -9.77
C ILE A 43 7.19 -1.53 -10.45
N THR A 44 6.68 -2.51 -11.19
CA THR A 44 5.35 -2.45 -11.83
C THR A 44 4.23 -2.33 -10.80
N SER A 45 4.32 -3.05 -9.68
CA SER A 45 3.36 -2.96 -8.58
C SER A 45 3.39 -1.59 -7.90
N LEU A 46 4.58 -1.01 -7.71
CA LEU A 46 4.73 0.35 -7.15
C LEU A 46 4.15 1.41 -8.10
N ALA A 47 4.41 1.30 -9.41
CA ALA A 47 3.86 2.20 -10.41
C ALA A 47 2.32 2.13 -10.47
N ALA A 48 1.75 0.92 -10.45
CA ALA A 48 0.31 0.72 -10.42
C ALA A 48 -0.32 1.31 -9.15
N ALA A 49 0.28 1.09 -7.97
CA ALA A 49 -0.18 1.68 -6.71
C ALA A 49 -0.14 3.21 -6.74
N ALA A 50 0.96 3.80 -7.23
CA ALA A 50 1.11 5.25 -7.31
C ALA A 50 0.07 5.89 -8.25
N ALA A 51 -0.23 5.24 -9.39
CA ALA A 51 -1.29 5.68 -10.29
C ALA A 51 -2.68 5.56 -9.63
N ALA A 52 -2.97 4.41 -9.01
CA ALA A 52 -4.23 4.15 -8.33
C ALA A 52 -4.49 5.13 -7.17
N MET A 53 -3.46 5.51 -6.41
CA MET A 53 -3.57 6.54 -5.36
C MET A 53 -3.98 7.92 -5.90
N ARG A 54 -3.67 8.24 -7.15
CA ARG A 54 -4.01 9.54 -7.74
C ARG A 54 -5.38 9.54 -8.40
N ASP A 55 -5.87 8.38 -8.85
CA ASP A 55 -7.19 8.23 -9.46
C ASP A 55 -8.32 8.16 -8.41
N GLN A 56 -8.53 9.29 -7.73
CA GLN A 56 -9.63 9.41 -6.76
C GLN A 56 -11.01 9.42 -7.42
N ALA A 57 -11.10 9.72 -8.72
CA ALA A 57 -12.36 9.67 -9.46
C ALA A 57 -12.85 8.22 -9.61
N HIS A 58 -11.96 7.28 -9.92
CA HIS A 58 -12.29 5.85 -9.89
C HIS A 58 -12.74 5.40 -8.50
N MET A 59 -12.03 5.84 -7.45
CA MET A 59 -12.38 5.50 -6.07
C MET A 59 -13.77 6.00 -5.66
N ALA A 60 -14.15 7.21 -6.05
CA ALA A 60 -15.49 7.75 -5.80
C ALA A 60 -16.55 6.90 -6.51
N ARG A 61 -16.34 6.59 -7.81
CA ARG A 61 -17.27 5.77 -8.60
C ARG A 61 -17.46 4.35 -8.09
N VAL A 62 -16.43 3.72 -7.51
CA VAL A 62 -16.51 2.35 -6.97
C VAL A 62 -17.11 2.32 -5.56
N ARG A 63 -17.11 3.46 -4.85
CA ARG A 63 -17.68 3.57 -3.50
C ARG A 63 -19.19 3.78 -3.52
N ASP A 64 -19.70 4.51 -4.51
CA ASP A 64 -21.13 4.77 -4.70
C ASP A 64 -21.85 3.54 -5.30
#